data_AF-A0A6A9SHR7-F1
#
_entry.id   AF-A0A6A9SHR7-F1
#
_cell.length_a   1.000
_cell.length_b   1.000
_cell.length_c   1.000
_cell.angle_alpha   90.00
_cell.angle_beta   90.00
_cell.angle_gamma   90.00
#
_symmetry.space_group_name_H-M   'P 1'
#
loop_
_entity.id
_entity.type
_entity.pdbx_description
1 polymer ?
#
loop_
_entity_poly.entity_id
_entity_poly.type
_entity_poly.pdbx_seq_one_letter_code
_entity_poly.pdbx_strand_id
1 'polypeptide(L)'
;MSFDITAARVVHVVFGAAWTGSTLAVALFVVPAARRGVLDAAPVEWIADRFAKLSVASVLAMLLTGGHLAGNLYTFEALAGSSRGHLVVGMTGLWLVLAGLGHLGTNRLTAGHDVESAADDATPWFGAAGVVSVALLVLAGLL
;
A
#
# COMPACT_ATOMS: atom_id res chain seq x y z
N MET A 1 -8.54 -14.14 23.41
CA MET A 1 -7.53 -13.91 22.33
C MET A 1 -6.20 -13.70 23.00
N SER A 2 -5.14 -14.37 22.57
CA SER A 2 -3.81 -14.21 23.17
C SER A 2 -3.22 -12.82 22.85
N PHE A 3 -2.25 -12.40 23.66
CA PHE A 3 -1.62 -11.08 23.51
C PHE A 3 -0.94 -10.92 22.15
N ASP A 4 -0.24 -11.95 21.67
CA ASP A 4 0.47 -11.96 20.39
C ASP A 4 -0.47 -11.76 19.19
N ILE A 5 -1.64 -12.41 19.17
CA ILE A 5 -2.66 -12.23 18.13
C ILE A 5 -3.23 -10.80 18.15
N THR A 6 -3.40 -10.25 19.36
CA THR A 6 -3.89 -8.88 19.53
C THR A 6 -2.85 -7.87 19.03
N ALA A 7 -1.59 -8.04 19.43
CA ALA A 7 -0.49 -7.19 18.98
C ALA A 7 -0.31 -7.26 17.46
N ALA A 8 -0.30 -8.47 16.88
CA ALA A 8 -0.20 -8.65 15.44
C ALA A 8 -1.35 -7.97 14.70
N ARG A 9 -2.60 -8.13 15.17
CA ARG A 9 -3.77 -7.48 14.57
C ARG A 9 -3.68 -5.95 14.62
N VAL A 10 -3.30 -5.38 15.76
CA VAL A 10 -3.14 -3.92 15.89
C VAL A 10 -2.08 -3.41 14.92
N VAL A 11 -0.90 -4.03 14.90
CA VAL A 11 0.18 -3.63 13.99
C VAL A 11 -0.25 -3.78 12.53
N HIS A 12 -0.90 -4.89 12.17
CA HIS A 12 -1.39 -5.13 10.81
C HIS A 12 -2.36 -4.03 10.34
N VAL A 13 -3.35 -3.71 11.17
CA VAL A 13 -4.35 -2.69 10.82
C VAL A 13 -3.72 -1.31 10.72
N VAL A 14 -2.83 -0.94 11.65
CA VAL A 14 -2.15 0.36 11.64
C VAL A 14 -1.30 0.54 10.37
N PHE A 15 -0.48 -0.46 10.02
CA PHE A 15 0.34 -0.39 8.80
C PHE A 15 -0.51 -0.46 7.53
N GLY A 16 -1.55 -1.29 7.50
CA GLY A 16 -2.49 -1.34 6.38
C GLY A 16 -3.17 0.01 6.14
N ALA A 17 -3.64 0.66 7.20
CA ALA A 17 -4.27 1.98 7.11
C ALA A 17 -3.27 3.08 6.72
N ALA A 18 -2.08 3.10 7.32
CA ALA A 18 -1.04 4.07 6.99
C ALA A 18 -0.61 3.95 5.52
N TRP A 19 -0.39 2.73 5.04
CA TRP A 19 0.12 2.51 3.69
C TRP A 19 -0.91 2.85 2.60
N THR A 20 -2.16 2.39 2.77
CA THR A 20 -3.26 2.73 1.84
C THR A 20 -3.58 4.22 1.91
N GLY A 21 -3.62 4.81 3.10
CA GLY A 21 -3.85 6.25 3.28
C GLY A 21 -2.78 7.11 2.62
N SER A 22 -1.49 6.79 2.83
CA SER A 22 -0.40 7.50 2.16
C SER A 22 -0.41 7.31 0.65
N THR A 23 -0.75 6.12 0.15
CA THR A 23 -0.89 5.88 -1.30
C THR A 23 -1.98 6.78 -1.89
N LEU A 24 -3.14 6.84 -1.25
CA LEU A 24 -4.24 7.72 -1.66
C LEU A 24 -3.81 9.19 -1.62
N ALA A 25 -3.09 9.60 -0.58
CA ALA A 25 -2.60 10.97 -0.49
C ALA A 25 -1.62 11.32 -1.62
N VAL A 26 -0.71 10.41 -1.97
CA VAL A 26 0.22 10.61 -3.10
C VAL A 26 -0.55 10.68 -4.42
N ALA A 27 -1.47 9.74 -4.65
CA ALA A 27 -2.25 9.66 -5.89
C ALA A 27 -3.20 10.86 -6.10
N LEU A 28 -3.84 11.35 -5.04
CA LEU A 28 -4.90 12.36 -5.13
C LEU A 28 -4.40 13.79 -4.91
N PHE A 29 -3.29 13.98 -4.19
CA PHE A 29 -2.80 15.32 -3.84
C PHE A 29 -1.39 15.58 -4.36
N VAL A 30 -0.43 14.69 -4.09
CA VAL A 30 0.99 14.95 -4.42
C VAL A 30 1.23 14.92 -5.92
N VAL A 31 0.85 13.85 -6.60
CA VAL A 31 1.04 13.72 -8.05
C VAL A 31 0.29 14.83 -8.80
N PRO A 32 -1.00 15.12 -8.54
CA PRO A 32 -1.67 16.23 -9.19
C PRO A 32 -1.07 17.61 -8.91
N ALA A 33 -0.51 17.85 -7.72
CA ALA A 33 0.16 19.10 -7.40
C ALA A 33 1.49 19.25 -8.14
N ALA A 34 2.30 18.19 -8.18
CA ALA A 34 3.55 18.16 -8.93
C ALA A 34 3.33 18.40 -10.43
N ARG A 35 2.33 17.75 -11.04
CA ARG A 35 1.95 17.97 -12.45
C ARG A 35 1.55 19.39 -12.80
N ARG A 36 1.08 20.16 -11.82
CA ARG A 36 0.60 21.54 -12.01
C ARG A 36 1.68 22.57 -11.67
N GLY A 37 2.90 22.14 -11.39
CA GLY A 37 3.99 23.02 -10.95
C GLY A 37 3.74 23.66 -9.58
N VAL A 38 2.89 23.05 -8.74
CA VAL A 38 2.64 23.55 -7.37
C VAL A 38 3.74 23.08 -6.41
N LEU A 39 4.39 21.96 -6.71
CA LEU A 39 5.48 21.40 -5.91
C LEU A 39 6.76 21.37 -6.73
N ASP A 40 7.82 21.96 -6.19
CA ASP A 40 9.18 21.85 -6.73
C ASP A 40 9.79 20.46 -6.47
N ALA A 41 10.97 20.21 -7.05
CA ALA A 41 11.65 18.92 -6.99
C ALA A 41 11.97 18.46 -5.57
N ALA A 42 12.53 19.33 -4.73
CA ALA A 42 12.98 18.94 -3.39
C ALA A 42 11.84 18.40 -2.48
N PRO A 43 10.67 19.06 -2.39
CA PRO A 43 9.50 18.47 -1.71
C PRO A 43 9.05 17.14 -2.29
N VAL A 44 9.01 17.00 -3.63
CA VAL A 44 8.58 15.75 -4.29
C VAL A 44 9.54 14.61 -3.98
N GLU A 45 10.85 14.83 -4.09
CA GLU A 45 11.88 13.85 -3.76
C GLU A 45 11.80 13.43 -2.29
N TRP A 46 11.61 14.39 -1.38
CA TRP A 46 11.47 14.09 0.04
C TRP A 46 10.22 13.24 0.32
N ILE A 47 9.07 13.58 -0.27
CA ILE A 47 7.83 12.80 -0.12
C ILE A 47 8.02 11.39 -0.70
N ALA A 48 8.62 11.27 -1.89
CA ALA A 48 8.88 9.99 -2.55
C ALA A 48 9.78 9.08 -1.70
N ASP A 49 10.87 9.62 -1.13
CA ASP A 49 11.76 8.89 -0.20
C ASP A 49 10.99 8.39 1.03
N ARG A 50 10.14 9.23 1.64
CA ARG A 50 9.35 8.83 2.81
C ARG A 50 8.30 7.79 2.48
N PHE A 51 7.65 7.93 1.34
CA PHE A 51 6.68 6.96 0.84
C PHE A 51 7.33 5.60 0.56
N ALA A 52 8.52 5.58 -0.03
CA ALA A 52 9.28 4.35 -0.29
C ALA A 52 9.65 3.65 1.03
N LYS A 53 10.19 4.39 2.01
CA LYS A 53 10.53 3.85 3.34
C LYS A 53 9.31 3.30 4.08
N LEU A 54 8.20 4.04 4.06
CA LEU A 54 6.93 3.58 4.63
C LEU A 54 6.43 2.31 3.92
N SER A 55 6.52 2.26 2.59
CA SER A 55 6.10 1.09 1.81
C SER A 55 6.92 -0.14 2.15
N VAL A 56 8.24 -0.03 2.26
CA VAL A 56 9.11 -1.15 2.69
C VAL A 56 8.76 -1.62 4.09
N ALA A 57 8.62 -0.68 5.04
CA ALA A 57 8.23 -1.01 6.40
C ALA A 57 6.85 -1.70 6.45
N SER A 58 5.89 -1.22 5.65
CA SER A 58 4.55 -1.78 5.56
C SER A 58 4.55 -3.17 4.95
N VAL A 59 5.29 -3.42 3.87
CA VAL A 59 5.43 -4.77 3.30
C VAL A 59 5.92 -5.76 4.34
N LEU A 60 6.98 -5.40 5.08
CA LEU A 60 7.54 -6.28 6.13
C LEU A 60 6.54 -6.49 7.27
N ALA A 61 5.95 -5.41 7.79
CA ALA A 61 4.99 -5.49 8.88
C ALA A 61 3.77 -6.32 8.49
N MET A 62 3.21 -6.09 7.31
CA MET A 62 2.03 -6.79 6.80
C MET A 62 2.31 -8.26 6.53
N LEU A 63 3.47 -8.61 5.98
CA LEU A 63 3.86 -10.01 5.75
C LEU A 63 3.99 -10.76 7.08
N LEU A 64 4.72 -10.20 8.04
CA LEU A 64 4.96 -10.85 9.33
C LEU A 64 3.67 -10.99 10.14
N THR A 65 2.90 -9.90 10.28
CA THR A 65 1.66 -9.92 11.07
C THR A 65 0.55 -10.66 10.36
N GLY A 66 0.40 -10.51 9.04
CA GLY A 66 -0.58 -11.22 8.24
C GLY A 66 -0.31 -12.73 8.22
N GLY A 67 0.96 -13.13 8.08
CA GLY A 67 1.38 -14.53 8.19
C GLY A 67 1.09 -15.12 9.56
N HIS A 68 1.42 -14.40 10.64
CA HIS A 68 1.12 -14.82 12.01
C HIS A 68 -0.39 -14.99 12.25
N LEU A 69 -1.20 -14.01 11.81
CA LEU A 69 -2.65 -14.08 11.93
C LEU A 69 -3.23 -15.22 11.10
N ALA A 70 -2.81 -15.38 9.84
CA ALA A 70 -3.30 -16.45 8.98
C ALA A 70 -2.95 -17.83 9.55
N GLY A 71 -1.72 -18.04 10.01
CA GLY A 71 -1.26 -19.32 10.56
C GLY A 71 -1.91 -19.71 11.88
N ASN A 72 -2.47 -18.75 12.63
CA ASN A 72 -3.15 -19.02 13.90
C ASN A 72 -4.68 -19.02 13.79
N LEU A 73 -5.25 -18.33 12.79
CA LEU A 73 -6.70 -18.16 12.66
C LEU A 73 -7.31 -19.03 11.56
N TYR A 74 -6.50 -19.63 10.68
CA TYR A 74 -6.97 -20.43 9.55
C TYR A 74 -6.18 -21.74 9.43
N THR A 75 -6.88 -22.83 9.10
CA THR A 75 -6.25 -24.00 8.48
C THR A 75 -6.06 -23.76 6.99
N PHE A 76 -5.25 -24.60 6.32
CA PHE A 76 -5.09 -24.53 4.88
C PHE A 76 -6.42 -24.68 4.14
N GLU A 77 -7.26 -25.64 4.54
CA GLU A 77 -8.58 -25.91 3.96
C GLU A 77 -9.51 -24.72 4.15
N ALA A 78 -9.50 -24.11 5.34
CA ALA A 78 -10.30 -22.91 5.61
C ALA A 78 -9.84 -21.72 4.76
N LEU A 79 -8.53 -21.56 4.57
CA LEU A 79 -7.97 -20.47 3.76
C LEU A 79 -8.28 -20.66 2.26
N ALA A 80 -8.22 -21.89 1.78
CA ALA A 80 -8.42 -22.23 0.36
C ALA A 80 -9.90 -22.44 -0.03
N GLY A 81 -10.77 -22.77 0.92
CA GLY A 81 -12.14 -23.22 0.63
C GLY A 81 -13.27 -22.37 1.23
N SER A 82 -12.98 -21.36 2.05
CA SER A 82 -14.01 -20.51 2.65
C SER A 82 -14.05 -19.12 2.03
N SER A 83 -15.22 -18.47 2.06
CA SER A 83 -15.38 -17.09 1.59
C SER A 83 -14.43 -16.13 2.31
N ARG A 84 -14.29 -16.26 3.65
CA ARG A 84 -13.33 -15.45 4.42
C ARG A 84 -11.88 -15.75 4.05
N GLY A 85 -11.54 -17.01 3.79
CA GLY A 85 -10.22 -17.41 3.33
C GLY A 85 -9.85 -16.78 1.99
N HIS A 86 -10.77 -16.80 1.02
CA HIS A 86 -10.58 -16.13 -0.27
C HIS A 86 -10.38 -14.62 -0.15
N LEU A 87 -11.07 -13.95 0.80
CA LEU A 87 -10.83 -12.53 1.07
C LEU A 87 -9.40 -12.29 1.58
N VAL A 88 -8.88 -13.13 2.49
CA VAL A 88 -7.50 -13.04 3.00
C VAL A 88 -6.48 -13.26 1.87
N VAL A 89 -6.67 -14.30 1.05
CA VAL A 89 -5.76 -14.60 -0.07
C VAL A 89 -5.80 -13.49 -1.12
N GLY A 90 -6.99 -13.02 -1.50
CA GLY A 90 -7.18 -11.92 -2.44
C GLY A 90 -6.54 -10.63 -1.93
N MET A 91 -6.76 -10.30 -0.65
CA MET A 91 -6.13 -9.15 0.00
C MET A 91 -4.60 -9.27 -0.02
N THR A 92 -4.04 -10.45 0.26
CA THR A 92 -2.60 -10.70 0.19
C THR A 92 -2.06 -10.43 -1.22
N GLY A 93 -2.76 -10.89 -2.26
CA GLY A 93 -2.40 -10.59 -3.64
C GLY A 93 -2.43 -9.09 -3.95
N LEU A 94 -3.47 -8.38 -3.49
CA LEU A 94 -3.58 -6.94 -3.68
C LEU A 94 -2.49 -6.14 -2.95
N TRP A 95 -2.01 -6.60 -1.78
CA TRP A 95 -0.85 -5.98 -1.12
C TRP A 95 0.42 -6.09 -1.96
N LEU A 96 0.65 -7.22 -2.63
CA LEU A 96 1.78 -7.40 -3.55
C LEU A 96 1.65 -6.50 -4.79
N VAL A 97 0.44 -6.39 -5.34
CA VAL A 97 0.15 -5.46 -6.44
C VAL A 97 0.42 -4.02 -6.01
N LEU A 98 -0.05 -3.62 -4.83
CA LEU A 98 0.20 -2.29 -4.28
C LEU A 98 1.70 -2.01 -4.13
N ALA A 99 2.47 -2.98 -3.62
CA ALA A 99 3.93 -2.85 -3.53
C ALA A 99 4.58 -2.61 -4.89
N GLY A 100 4.20 -3.40 -5.90
CA GLY A 100 4.72 -3.25 -7.26
C GLY A 100 4.37 -1.91 -7.88
N LEU A 101 3.09 -1.51 -7.81
CA LEU A 101 2.63 -0.23 -8.35
C LEU A 101 3.27 0.96 -7.64
N GLY A 102 3.36 0.92 -6.30
CA GLY A 102 4.01 1.96 -5.51
C GLY A 102 5.49 2.09 -5.82
N HIS A 103 6.21 0.99 -6.00
CA HIS A 103 7.62 0.99 -6.39
C HIS A 103 7.81 1.61 -7.79
N LEU A 104 7.04 1.15 -8.78
CA LEU A 104 7.11 1.69 -10.14
C LEU A 104 6.74 3.17 -10.19
N GLY A 105 5.64 3.57 -9.53
CA GLY A 105 5.21 4.96 -9.45
C GLY A 105 6.26 5.86 -8.80
N THR A 106 6.87 5.42 -7.71
CA THR A 106 7.93 6.19 -7.03
C THR A 106 9.16 6.35 -7.92
N ASN A 107 9.60 5.29 -8.59
CA ASN A 107 10.74 5.35 -9.52
C ASN A 107 10.49 6.32 -10.69
N ARG A 108 9.26 6.38 -11.20
CA ARG A 108 8.88 7.33 -12.25
C ARG A 108 8.87 8.77 -11.74
N LEU A 109 8.35 8.99 -10.53
CA LEU A 109 8.24 10.31 -9.92
C LEU A 109 9.61 10.93 -9.61
N THR A 110 10.67 10.12 -9.51
CA THR A 110 12.04 10.57 -9.18
C THR A 110 13.03 10.36 -10.33
N ALA A 111 12.56 10.25 -11.59
CA ALA A 111 13.42 9.83 -12.72
C ALA A 111 14.40 10.91 -13.25
N GLY A 112 14.62 12.01 -12.53
CA GLY A 112 15.68 13.00 -12.81
C GLY A 112 15.43 13.95 -13.99
N HIS A 113 14.25 13.90 -14.60
CA HIS A 113 13.70 14.96 -15.46
C HIS A 113 12.95 16.03 -14.65
N ASP A 114 12.44 17.03 -15.34
CA ASP A 114 11.48 18.02 -14.83
C ASP A 114 10.31 17.37 -14.06
N VAL A 115 9.87 18.01 -12.97
CA VAL A 115 8.95 17.44 -11.97
C VAL A 115 7.57 17.15 -12.56
N GLU A 116 7.09 18.05 -13.40
CA GLU A 116 5.80 17.95 -14.05
C GLU A 116 5.75 16.72 -14.97
N SER A 117 6.81 16.51 -15.76
CA SER A 117 6.98 15.34 -16.61
C SER A 117 7.07 14.05 -15.80
N ALA A 118 7.81 14.06 -14.69
CA ALA A 118 7.89 12.92 -13.76
C ALA A 118 6.53 12.54 -13.18
N ALA A 119 5.76 13.54 -12.81
CA ALA A 119 4.46 13.35 -12.22
C ALA A 119 3.43 12.89 -13.27
N ASP A 120 3.53 13.35 -14.52
CA ASP A 120 2.75 12.82 -15.65
C ASP A 120 3.04 11.32 -15.85
N ASP A 121 4.31 10.93 -15.89
CA ASP A 121 4.73 9.52 -16.05
C ASP A 121 4.32 8.63 -14.86
N ALA A 122 4.31 9.17 -13.64
CA ALA A 122 3.94 8.46 -12.43
C ALA A 122 2.41 8.31 -12.25
N THR A 123 1.61 9.16 -12.91
CA THR A 123 0.15 9.22 -12.79
C THR A 123 -0.56 7.87 -12.95
N PRO A 124 -0.34 7.10 -14.04
CA PRO A 124 -1.06 5.83 -14.21
C PRO A 124 -0.76 4.83 -13.08
N TRP A 125 0.47 4.83 -12.57
CA TRP A 125 0.90 3.92 -11.50
C TRP A 125 0.26 4.26 -10.16
N PHE A 126 0.31 5.54 -9.75
CA PHE A 126 -0.33 5.97 -8.51
C PHE A 126 -1.85 5.97 -8.60
N GLY A 127 -2.44 6.22 -9.78
CA GLY A 127 -3.88 6.06 -10.02
C GLY A 127 -4.33 4.61 -9.79
N ALA A 128 -3.64 3.64 -10.40
CA ALA A 128 -3.90 2.21 -10.17
C ALA A 128 -3.68 1.82 -8.70
N ALA A 129 -2.60 2.31 -8.08
CA ALA A 129 -2.31 2.06 -6.66
C ALA A 129 -3.42 2.62 -5.75
N GLY A 130 -3.99 3.78 -6.09
CA GLY A 130 -5.13 4.36 -5.40
C GLY A 130 -6.38 3.47 -5.48
N VAL A 131 -6.71 2.94 -6.66
CA VAL A 131 -7.82 1.98 -6.83
C VAL A 131 -7.59 0.72 -5.99
N VAL A 132 -6.38 0.16 -6.03
CA VAL A 132 -6.00 -1.01 -5.22
C VAL A 132 -6.12 -0.70 -3.73
N SER A 133 -5.72 0.50 -3.30
CA SER A 133 -5.85 0.94 -1.90
C SER A 133 -7.31 0.99 -1.44
N VAL A 134 -8.22 1.50 -2.27
CA VAL A 134 -9.66 1.47 -1.97
C VAL A 134 -10.18 0.04 -1.89
N ALA A 135 -9.80 -0.83 -2.83
CA ALA A 135 -10.20 -2.23 -2.80
C ALA A 135 -9.71 -2.93 -1.52
N LEU A 136 -8.46 -2.69 -1.11
CA LEU A 136 -7.90 -3.22 0.14
C LEU A 136 -8.69 -2.75 1.38
N LEU A 137 -9.05 -1.46 1.45
CA LEU A 137 -9.88 -0.94 2.54
C LEU A 137 -11.27 -1.59 2.58
N VAL A 138 -11.88 -1.81 1.42
CA VAL A 138 -13.16 -2.52 1.32
C VAL A 138 -13.02 -3.96 1.82
N LEU A 139 -12.02 -4.72 1.35
CA LEU A 139 -11.79 -6.08 1.81
C LEU A 139 -11.49 -6.14 3.31
N ALA A 140 -10.81 -5.13 3.86
CA ALA A 140 -10.53 -5.03 5.29
C ALA A 140 -11.82 -4.80 6.10
N GLY A 141 -12.74 -3.97 5.62
CA GLY A 141 -14.04 -3.79 6.27
C GLY A 141 -14.95 -5.03 6.23
N LEU A 142 -14.71 -5.95 5.28
CA LEU A 142 -15.44 -7.21 5.16
C LEU A 142 -14.88 -8.35 6.04
N LEU A 143 -13.68 -8.18 6.61
CA LEU A 143 -12.96 -9.19 7.41
C LEU A 143 -13.07 -8.96 8.91
#